data_AF-A0A1C8ZPY3-F1
#
_entry.id   AF-A0A1C8ZPY3-F1
#
_cell.length_a   1.000
_cell.length_b   1.000
_cell.length_c   1.000
_cell.angle_alpha   90.00
_cell.angle_beta   90.00
_cell.angle_gamma   90.00
#
_symmetry.space_group_name_H-M   'P 1'
#
loop_
_entity.id
_entity.type
_entity.pdbx_description
1 polymer ?
#
loop_
_entity_poly.entity_id
_entity_poly.type
_entity_poly.pdbx_seq_one_letter_code
_entity_poly.pdbx_strand_id
1 'polypeptide(L)'
;MYTISFLRPIPLYIINKIFNTNDLEFNLKETRVSLLTDERNESFLKQISFFNGDVQYWADSFLSSLERAFKIRLGDVVWAYEAYVEVDKKVKLNLNLPNVLPLLGNVINYGIIVSNDPDMKMRVRNFTTIQIDRTIKVIRRSENYFKIQNILDELEKVIKLFE
;
A
#
# COMPACT_ATOMS: atom_id res chain seq x y z
N MET A 1 2.92 -2.92 -4.93
CA MET A 1 1.47 -3.19 -4.79
C MET A 1 0.81 -1.92 -4.28
N TYR A 2 -0.40 -1.62 -4.75
CA TYR A 2 -1.21 -0.50 -4.25
C TYR A 2 -2.64 -0.98 -3.99
N THR A 3 -3.20 -0.64 -2.85
CA THR A 3 -4.49 -1.11 -2.37
C THR A 3 -5.34 0.07 -1.92
N ILE A 4 -6.63 0.02 -2.26
CA ILE A 4 -7.62 1.01 -1.85
C ILE A 4 -8.71 0.25 -1.09
N SER A 5 -8.89 0.59 0.17
CA SER A 5 -9.93 0.03 1.04
C SER A 5 -11.06 1.04 1.18
N PHE A 6 -12.31 0.60 1.04
CA PHE A 6 -13.48 1.47 1.11
C PHE A 6 -14.14 1.39 2.47
N LEU A 7 -14.46 2.56 3.04
CA LEU A 7 -15.31 2.70 4.23
C LEU A 7 -16.77 2.36 3.89
N ARG A 8 -17.22 2.82 2.72
CA ARG A 8 -18.54 2.53 2.16
C ARG A 8 -18.35 1.64 0.93
N PRO A 9 -18.84 0.40 0.94
CA PRO A 9 -18.64 -0.52 -0.17
C PRO A 9 -19.16 0.07 -1.49
N ILE A 10 -18.40 -0.11 -2.57
CA ILE A 10 -18.75 0.40 -3.90
C ILE A 10 -19.49 -0.69 -4.68
N PRO A 11 -20.64 -0.42 -5.33
CA PRO A 11 -21.30 -1.42 -6.16
C PRO A 11 -20.38 -2.01 -7.24
N LEU A 12 -20.34 -3.34 -7.37
CA LEU A 12 -19.49 -4.02 -8.36
C LEU A 12 -19.83 -3.64 -9.81
N TYR A 13 -21.07 -3.23 -10.10
CA TYR A 13 -21.44 -2.77 -11.44
C TYR A 13 -20.58 -1.58 -11.90
N ILE A 14 -20.11 -0.74 -10.96
CA ILE A 14 -19.23 0.40 -11.27
C ILE A 14 -17.89 -0.11 -11.78
N ILE A 15 -17.38 -1.18 -11.15
CA ILE A 15 -16.12 -1.82 -11.53
C ILE A 15 -16.24 -2.42 -12.93
N ASN A 16 -17.34 -3.11 -13.21
CA ASN A 16 -17.63 -3.61 -14.56
C ASN A 16 -17.65 -2.47 -15.58
N LYS A 17 -18.31 -1.35 -15.29
CA LYS A 17 -18.30 -0.19 -16.21
C LYS A 17 -16.92 0.43 -16.43
N ILE A 18 -16.03 0.41 -15.43
CA ILE A 18 -14.68 1.00 -15.55
C ILE A 18 -13.73 0.07 -16.31
N PHE A 19 -13.71 -1.21 -15.96
CA PHE A 19 -12.73 -2.16 -16.47
C PHE A 19 -13.28 -3.12 -17.53
N ASN A 20 -14.58 -3.04 -17.83
CA ASN A 20 -15.29 -3.91 -18.77
C ASN A 20 -15.10 -5.41 -18.45
N THR A 21 -15.23 -5.76 -17.17
CA THR A 21 -15.08 -7.14 -16.67
C THR A 21 -16.02 -7.42 -15.49
N ASN A 22 -16.43 -8.68 -15.36
CA ASN A 22 -17.16 -9.18 -14.19
C ASN A 22 -16.27 -10.03 -13.27
N ASP A 23 -15.01 -10.25 -13.65
CA ASP A 23 -14.10 -11.11 -12.91
C ASP A 23 -13.61 -10.38 -11.65
N LEU A 24 -13.50 -11.13 -10.55
CA LEU A 24 -12.90 -10.62 -9.32
C LEU A 24 -11.38 -10.49 -9.43
N GLU A 25 -10.77 -11.16 -10.40
CA GLU A 25 -9.35 -11.04 -10.70
C GLU A 25 -9.13 -10.96 -12.20
N PHE A 26 -8.37 -9.96 -12.64
CA PHE A 26 -8.09 -9.73 -14.05
C PHE A 26 -6.78 -8.97 -14.24
N ASN A 27 -6.27 -8.93 -15.47
CA ASN A 27 -5.03 -8.23 -15.79
C ASN A 27 -5.31 -6.99 -16.65
N LEU A 28 -4.65 -5.88 -16.28
CA LEU A 28 -4.55 -4.66 -17.05
C LEU A 28 -3.11 -4.52 -17.55
N LYS A 29 -2.86 -5.03 -18.77
CA LYS A 29 -1.50 -5.26 -19.28
C LYS A 29 -0.70 -6.15 -18.30
N GLU A 30 0.34 -5.60 -17.67
CA GLU A 30 1.21 -6.28 -16.72
C GLU A 30 0.73 -6.18 -15.27
N THR A 31 -0.29 -5.36 -15.00
CA THR A 31 -0.82 -5.14 -13.65
C THR A 31 -1.99 -6.10 -13.39
N ARG A 32 -1.83 -6.98 -12.41
CA ARG A 32 -2.94 -7.81 -11.92
C ARG A 32 -3.80 -6.98 -10.96
N VAL A 33 -5.11 -7.07 -11.13
CA VAL A 33 -6.11 -6.46 -10.25
C VAL A 33 -6.84 -7.58 -9.52
N SER A 34 -7.03 -7.41 -8.21
CA SER A 34 -7.85 -8.29 -7.38
C SER A 34 -8.88 -7.47 -6.61
N LEU A 35 -10.11 -7.94 -6.65
CA LEU A 35 -11.28 -7.34 -6.03
C LEU A 35 -11.69 -8.19 -4.83
N LEU A 36 -11.88 -7.54 -3.68
CA LEU A 36 -12.42 -8.17 -2.48
C LEU A 36 -13.81 -7.60 -2.20
N THR A 37 -14.81 -8.48 -2.18
CA THR A 37 -16.20 -8.11 -1.91
C THR A 37 -16.48 -7.92 -0.43
N ASP A 38 -17.59 -7.26 -0.09
CA ASP A 38 -18.05 -7.16 1.31
C ASP A 38 -18.71 -8.49 1.72
N GLU A 39 -18.28 -9.04 2.84
CA GLU A 39 -18.80 -10.30 3.41
C GLU A 39 -20.30 -10.26 3.70
N ARG A 40 -20.87 -9.06 3.90
CA ARG A 40 -22.30 -8.85 4.14
C ARG A 40 -23.10 -8.82 2.84
N ASN A 41 -22.47 -8.47 1.72
CA ASN A 41 -23.10 -8.44 0.41
C ASN A 41 -22.06 -8.47 -0.71
N GLU A 42 -22.00 -9.61 -1.40
CA GLU A 42 -21.05 -9.86 -2.49
C GLU A 42 -21.23 -8.94 -3.71
N SER A 43 -22.36 -8.24 -3.83
CA SER A 43 -22.60 -7.25 -4.90
C SER A 43 -21.80 -5.97 -4.72
N PHE A 44 -21.11 -5.81 -3.59
CA PHE A 44 -20.33 -4.62 -3.27
C PHE A 44 -18.87 -4.95 -3.02
N LEU A 45 -18.02 -4.02 -3.44
CA LEU A 45 -16.58 -4.05 -3.31
C LEU A 45 -16.16 -3.39 -1.99
N LYS A 46 -15.42 -4.13 -1.18
CA LYS A 46 -14.78 -3.65 0.06
C LYS A 46 -13.37 -3.13 -0.19
N GLN A 47 -12.64 -3.73 -1.13
CA GLN A 47 -11.26 -3.37 -1.43
C GLN A 47 -10.86 -3.74 -2.86
N ILE A 48 -10.01 -2.92 -3.48
CA ILE A 48 -9.33 -3.20 -4.75
C ILE A 48 -7.82 -3.15 -4.55
N SER A 49 -7.11 -4.10 -5.15
CA SER A 49 -5.65 -4.20 -5.05
C SER A 49 -5.01 -4.35 -6.43
N PHE A 50 -3.95 -3.59 -6.67
CA PHE A 50 -3.16 -3.56 -7.90
C PHE A 50 -1.76 -4.12 -7.62
N PHE A 51 -1.34 -5.11 -8.41
CA PHE A 51 -0.09 -5.83 -8.25
C PHE A 51 0.74 -5.77 -9.52
N ASN A 52 2.04 -5.49 -9.37
CA ASN A 52 3.03 -5.45 -10.44
C ASN A 52 2.73 -4.43 -11.57
N GLY A 53 3.72 -4.19 -12.42
CA GLY A 53 3.61 -3.18 -13.49
C GLY A 53 3.37 -1.77 -12.94
N ASP A 54 2.65 -0.96 -13.71
CA ASP A 54 2.35 0.43 -13.38
C ASP A 54 1.12 0.57 -12.45
N VAL A 55 1.28 0.08 -11.22
CA VAL A 55 0.20 0.09 -10.21
C VAL A 55 -0.30 1.49 -9.89
N GLN A 56 0.57 2.51 -9.95
CA GLN A 56 0.19 3.89 -9.65
C GLN A 56 -0.74 4.45 -10.74
N TYR A 57 -0.38 4.25 -12.01
CA TYR A 57 -1.21 4.69 -13.12
C TYR A 57 -2.63 4.10 -13.06
N TRP A 58 -2.74 2.79 -12.81
CA TRP A 58 -4.04 2.13 -12.75
C TRP A 58 -4.87 2.55 -11.54
N ALA A 59 -4.24 2.72 -10.38
CA ALA A 59 -4.91 3.27 -9.20
C ALA A 59 -5.42 4.70 -9.47
N ASP A 60 -4.60 5.57 -10.05
CA ASP A 60 -4.96 6.96 -10.37
C ASP A 60 -6.08 7.04 -11.42
N SER A 61 -6.01 6.19 -12.44
CA SER A 61 -7.03 6.08 -13.49
C SER A 61 -8.37 5.62 -12.92
N PHE A 62 -8.34 4.63 -12.02
CA PHE A 62 -9.52 4.14 -11.33
C PHE A 62 -10.14 5.22 -10.43
N LEU A 63 -9.36 5.86 -9.58
CA LEU A 63 -9.83 6.95 -8.71
C LEU A 63 -10.41 8.10 -9.53
N SER A 64 -9.73 8.50 -10.61
CA SER A 64 -10.24 9.50 -11.56
C SER A 64 -11.56 9.09 -12.20
N SER A 65 -11.75 7.80 -12.50
CA SER A 65 -13.00 7.28 -13.06
C SER A 65 -14.14 7.36 -12.05
N LEU A 66 -13.89 6.99 -10.77
CA LEU A 66 -14.88 7.14 -9.70
C LEU A 66 -15.34 8.59 -9.55
N GLU A 67 -14.41 9.55 -9.52
CA GLU A 67 -14.74 10.97 -9.39
C GLU A 67 -15.44 11.54 -10.62
N ARG A 68 -14.90 11.28 -11.82
CA ARG A 68 -15.36 11.95 -13.04
C ARG A 68 -16.61 11.31 -13.63
N ALA A 69 -16.62 9.99 -13.74
CA ALA A 69 -17.70 9.24 -14.39
C ALA A 69 -18.85 8.94 -13.43
N PHE A 70 -18.56 8.70 -12.14
CA PHE A 70 -19.58 8.31 -11.15
C PHE A 70 -19.89 9.39 -10.11
N LYS A 71 -19.18 10.53 -10.14
CA LYS A 71 -19.36 11.65 -9.19
C LYS A 71 -19.20 11.23 -7.73
N ILE A 72 -18.40 10.20 -7.48
CA ILE A 72 -18.10 9.71 -6.15
C ILE A 72 -17.05 10.61 -5.52
N ARG A 73 -17.33 11.12 -4.32
CA ARG A 73 -16.34 11.86 -3.52
C ARG A 73 -15.45 10.87 -2.78
N LEU A 74 -14.16 10.83 -3.15
CA LEU A 74 -13.23 9.85 -2.59
C LEU A 74 -13.10 9.95 -1.06
N GLY A 75 -13.08 11.16 -0.50
CA GLY A 75 -13.00 11.38 0.94
C GLY A 75 -14.19 10.83 1.75
N ASP A 76 -15.33 10.56 1.10
CA ASP A 76 -16.52 10.00 1.76
C ASP A 76 -16.57 8.46 1.70
N VAL A 77 -15.81 7.86 0.78
CA VAL A 77 -15.90 6.42 0.48
C VAL A 77 -14.63 5.65 0.73
N VAL A 78 -13.45 6.27 0.59
CA VAL A 78 -12.16 5.62 0.83
C VAL A 78 -11.84 5.68 2.31
N TRP A 79 -11.54 4.51 2.88
CA TRP A 79 -11.05 4.40 4.25
C TRP A 79 -9.55 4.61 4.34
N ALA A 80 -8.80 3.97 3.43
CA ALA A 80 -7.38 4.11 3.35
C ALA A 80 -6.82 3.72 1.97
N TYR A 81 -5.71 4.34 1.65
CA TYR A 81 -4.79 3.98 0.59
C TYR A 81 -3.60 3.26 1.22
N GLU A 82 -3.17 2.15 0.65
CA GLU A 82 -2.02 1.39 1.12
C GLU A 82 -1.07 1.08 -0.05
N ALA A 83 0.22 1.25 0.16
CA ALA A 83 1.25 0.86 -0.80
C ALA A 83 2.30 -0.01 -0.12
N TYR A 84 2.65 -1.11 -0.79
CA TYR A 84 3.83 -1.91 -0.51
C TYR A 84 4.84 -1.68 -1.64
N VAL A 85 6.00 -1.18 -1.27
CA VAL A 85 7.11 -0.86 -2.17
C VAL A 85 8.34 -1.62 -1.71
N GLU A 86 8.97 -2.33 -2.63
CA GLU A 86 10.25 -2.98 -2.38
C GLU A 86 11.29 -2.38 -3.32
N VAL A 87 12.38 -1.87 -2.75
CA VAL A 87 13.48 -1.25 -3.46
C VAL A 87 14.69 -2.14 -3.33
N ASP A 88 15.21 -2.59 -4.47
CA ASP A 88 16.45 -3.37 -4.55
C ASP A 88 17.67 -2.43 -4.46
N LYS A 89 17.83 -1.79 -3.30
CA LYS A 89 18.97 -0.95 -2.96
C LYS A 89 19.75 -1.64 -1.85
N LYS A 90 20.99 -2.05 -2.15
CA LYS A 90 21.93 -2.54 -1.14
C LYS A 90 22.38 -1.37 -0.27
N VAL A 91 21.76 -1.21 0.90
CA VAL A 91 22.18 -0.21 1.89
C VAL A 91 23.20 -0.85 2.83
N LYS A 92 24.42 -0.29 2.87
CA LYS A 92 25.36 -0.59 3.96
C LYS A 92 24.95 0.25 5.16
N LEU A 93 24.23 -0.35 6.09
CA LEU A 93 23.93 0.28 7.37
C LEU A 93 25.16 0.17 8.27
N ASN A 94 25.87 1.28 8.47
CA ASN A 94 26.95 1.38 9.47
C ASN A 94 26.34 1.59 10.86
N LEU A 95 25.60 0.59 11.36
CA LEU A 95 25.11 0.64 12.73
C LEU A 95 26.14 0.01 13.67
N ASN A 96 26.58 0.79 14.65
CA ASN A 96 27.25 0.25 15.83
C ASN A 96 26.19 -0.41 16.73
N LEU A 97 25.60 -1.53 16.29
CA LEU A 97 24.74 -2.34 17.14
C LEU A 97 25.60 -3.19 18.06
N PRO A 98 25.33 -3.20 19.38
CA PRO A 98 26.04 -4.11 20.29
C PRO A 98 25.78 -5.56 19.87
N ASN A 99 26.85 -6.37 19.84
CA ASN A 99 26.82 -7.78 19.44
C ASN A 99 25.84 -8.67 20.22
N VAL A 100 25.30 -8.18 21.34
CA VAL A 100 24.38 -8.91 22.20
C VAL A 100 23.19 -7.99 22.47
N LEU A 101 22.21 -8.02 21.57
CA LEU A 101 20.88 -7.49 21.89
C LEU A 101 20.21 -8.51 22.83
N PRO A 102 19.70 -8.11 24.01
CA PRO A 102 18.99 -9.02 24.90
C PRO A 102 17.76 -9.58 24.17
N LEU A 103 17.64 -10.90 24.16
CA LEU A 103 16.56 -11.65 23.52
C LEU A 103 15.20 -11.26 24.11
N LEU A 104 14.51 -10.36 23.43
CA LEU A 104 13.06 -10.17 23.50
C LEU A 104 12.51 -10.51 22.12
N GLY A 105 11.73 -11.60 22.05
CA GLY A 105 10.77 -11.94 20.98
C GLY A 105 11.12 -11.60 19.53
N ASN A 106 11.38 -12.64 18.72
CA ASN A 106 11.71 -12.57 17.29
C ASN A 106 12.88 -11.63 16.97
N VAL A 107 14.09 -12.21 16.99
CA VAL A 107 15.21 -11.72 16.19
C VAL A 107 14.76 -11.80 14.72
N ILE A 108 14.15 -10.73 14.20
CA ILE A 108 13.83 -10.62 12.77
C ILE A 108 15.18 -10.46 12.09
N ASN A 109 15.73 -11.60 11.70
CA ASN A 109 17.07 -11.78 11.17
C ASN A 109 17.39 -10.73 10.10
N TYR A 110 18.33 -9.85 10.48
CA TYR A 110 19.04 -8.84 9.69
C TYR A 110 18.18 -7.63 9.27
N GLY A 111 18.24 -6.51 10.01
CA GLY A 111 17.74 -5.22 9.51
C GLY A 111 17.28 -4.21 10.56
N ILE A 112 17.11 -2.94 10.15
CA ILE A 112 16.43 -1.90 10.94
C ILE A 112 14.97 -1.85 10.53
N ILE A 113 14.07 -1.73 11.51
CA ILE A 113 12.68 -1.35 11.26
C ILE A 113 12.45 0.04 11.85
N VAL A 114 12.01 0.96 11.00
CA VAL A 114 11.55 2.30 11.39
C VAL A 114 10.04 2.34 11.18
N SER A 115 9.28 2.64 12.23
CA SER A 115 7.83 2.81 12.14
C SER A 115 7.39 4.07 12.87
N ASN A 116 6.36 4.72 12.35
CA ASN A 116 5.68 5.81 13.06
C ASN A 116 4.58 5.29 14.01
N ASP A 117 4.23 4.00 13.93
CA ASP A 117 3.34 3.35 14.90
C ASP A 117 4.20 2.61 15.93
N PRO A 118 4.13 2.98 17.22
CA PRO A 118 4.99 2.41 18.26
C PRO A 118 4.72 0.92 18.51
N ASP A 119 3.52 0.44 18.17
CA ASP A 119 3.11 -0.95 18.36
C ASP A 119 3.19 -1.77 17.05
N MET A 120 3.69 -1.16 15.96
CA MET A 120 3.67 -1.72 14.60
C MET A 120 2.31 -2.29 14.17
N LYS A 121 1.21 -1.70 14.67
CA LYS A 121 -0.14 -2.18 14.42
C LYS A 121 -0.52 -1.91 12.97
N MET A 122 -0.42 -2.91 12.09
CA MET A 122 -0.86 -2.80 10.69
C MET A 122 -2.37 -2.60 10.50
N ARG A 123 -3.14 -2.36 11.57
CA ARG A 123 -4.57 -2.04 11.53
C ARG A 123 -4.89 -0.55 11.65
N VAL A 124 -3.92 0.29 12.04
CA VAL A 124 -4.16 1.75 12.05
C VAL A 124 -4.33 2.28 10.63
N ARG A 125 -5.06 3.39 10.50
CA ARG A 125 -5.31 4.06 9.22
C ARG A 125 -4.08 4.73 8.65
N ASN A 126 -3.27 5.31 9.52
CA ASN A 126 -2.09 6.07 9.15
C ASN A 126 -0.88 5.38 9.78
N PHE A 127 -0.10 4.67 8.97
CA PHE A 127 1.20 4.14 9.39
C PHE A 127 2.16 4.09 8.22
N THR A 128 3.45 4.11 8.54
CA THR A 128 4.55 3.86 7.61
C THR A 128 5.55 3.02 8.35
N THR A 129 5.89 1.87 7.77
CA THR A 129 6.92 0.97 8.26
C THR A 129 7.95 0.81 7.15
N ILE A 130 9.21 1.11 7.47
CA ILE A 130 10.37 0.93 6.60
C ILE A 130 11.22 -0.15 7.24
N GLN A 131 11.42 -1.25 6.52
CA GLN A 131 12.34 -2.31 6.88
C GLN A 131 13.55 -2.25 5.96
N ILE A 132 14.74 -2.11 6.53
CA ILE A 132 16.02 -2.02 5.83
C ILE A 132 16.83 -3.26 6.16
N ASP A 133 17.03 -4.14 5.19
CA ASP A 133 17.91 -5.31 5.25
C ASP A 133 18.76 -5.36 3.96
N ARG A 134 18.84 -6.51 3.27
CA ARG A 134 19.42 -6.66 1.92
C ARG A 134 18.68 -5.82 0.89
N THR A 135 17.36 -5.71 1.06
CA THR A 135 16.46 -4.84 0.30
C THR A 135 15.75 -3.90 1.26
N ILE A 136 15.16 -2.84 0.73
CA ILE A 136 14.33 -1.93 1.51
C ILE A 136 12.87 -2.20 1.19
N LYS A 137 12.09 -2.51 2.23
CA LYS A 137 10.64 -2.71 2.13
C LYS A 137 9.93 -1.58 2.84
N VAL A 138 8.98 -0.96 2.17
CA VAL A 138 8.16 0.11 2.72
C VAL A 138 6.70 -0.27 2.61
N ILE A 139 6.01 -0.21 3.75
CA ILE A 139 4.56 -0.34 3.83
C ILE A 139 4.04 0.99 4.33
N ARG A 140 3.23 1.68 3.53
CA ARG A 140 2.55 2.91 3.94
C ARG A 140 1.05 2.75 3.80
N ARG A 141 0.32 3.13 4.82
CA ARG A 141 -1.12 3.33 4.77
C ARG A 141 -1.46 4.75 5.21
N SER A 142 -2.41 5.37 4.54
CA SER A 142 -2.90 6.71 4.86
C SER A 142 -4.37 6.85 4.49
N GLU A 143 -5.11 7.64 5.25
CA GLU A 143 -6.48 8.06 4.89
C GLU A 143 -6.48 9.08 3.74
N ASN A 144 -5.42 9.89 3.64
CA ASN A 144 -5.21 10.82 2.53
C ASN A 144 -4.53 10.12 1.37
N TYR A 145 -4.95 10.43 0.15
CA TYR A 145 -4.32 9.92 -1.06
C TYR A 145 -2.85 10.34 -1.14
N PHE A 146 -2.00 9.41 -1.59
CA PHE A 146 -0.59 9.64 -1.82
C PHE A 146 -0.10 8.85 -3.03
N LYS A 147 0.99 9.33 -3.63
CA LYS A 147 1.69 8.64 -4.72
C LYS A 147 2.86 7.82 -4.17
N ILE A 148 3.17 6.72 -4.83
CA ILE A 148 4.36 5.90 -4.55
C ILE A 148 5.64 6.74 -4.62
N GLN A 149 5.73 7.71 -5.55
CA GLN A 149 6.88 8.60 -5.63
C GLN A 149 7.13 9.35 -4.32
N ASN A 150 6.09 9.82 -3.63
CA ASN A 150 6.24 10.50 -2.35
C ASN A 150 6.86 9.57 -1.29
N ILE A 151 6.55 8.27 -1.33
CA ILE A 151 7.16 7.27 -0.45
C ILE A 151 8.65 7.14 -0.76
N LEU A 152 9.01 7.08 -2.03
CA LEU A 152 10.41 6.98 -2.47
C LEU A 152 11.20 8.23 -2.04
N ASP A 153 10.64 9.42 -2.21
CA ASP A 153 11.27 10.69 -1.82
C ASP A 153 11.46 10.78 -0.29
N GLU A 154 10.48 10.33 0.50
CA GLU A 154 10.61 10.23 1.96
C GLU A 154 11.64 9.18 2.37
N LEU A 155 11.66 8.03 1.69
CA LEU A 155 12.63 6.97 1.94
C LEU A 155 14.06 7.45 1.70
N GLU A 156 14.32 8.20 0.63
CA GLU A 156 15.64 8.77 0.37
C GLU A 156 16.12 9.68 1.50
N LYS A 157 15.22 10.49 2.09
CA LYS A 157 15.55 11.33 3.25
C LYS A 157 15.88 10.49 4.48
N VAL A 158 15.15 9.40 4.71
CA VAL A 158 15.41 8.47 5.82
C VAL A 158 16.75 7.77 5.65
N ILE A 159 17.07 7.27 4.46
CA ILE A 159 18.35 6.60 4.19
C ILE A 159 19.53 7.54 4.45
N LYS A 160 19.43 8.82 4.07
CA LYS A 160 20.47 9.83 4.33
C LYS A 160 20.76 10.07 5.81
N LEU A 161 19.88 9.68 6.72
CA LEU A 161 20.15 9.76 8.17
C LEU A 161 21.06 8.62 8.66
N PHE A 162 21.21 7.56 7.87
CA PHE A 162 22.01 6.38 8.17
C PHE A 162 23.32 6.28 7.36
N GLU A 163 23.55 7.24 6.46
CA GLU A 163 24.81 7.45 5.72
C GLU A 163 25.72 8.42 6.49
#